data_AF-A0A7K9DEA4-F1
#
_entry.id   AF-A0A7K9DEA4-F1
#
_cell.length_a   1.000
_cell.length_b   1.000
_cell.length_c   1.000
_cell.angle_alpha   90.00
_cell.angle_beta   90.00
_cell.angle_gamma   90.00
#
_symmetry.space_group_name_H-M   'P 1'
#
loop_
_entity.id
_entity.type
_entity.pdbx_description
1 polymer ?
#
loop_
_entity_poly.entity_id
_entity_poly.type
_entity_poly.pdbx_seq_one_letter_code
_entity_poly.pdbx_strand_id
1 'polypeptide(L)'
;GAMRSRTEVDATLQTAKLNPAELLPVVHCLSFGSQAGAGECCLLQLEPGLCAELEAGRSLVIRGEKHEQAVLCSKDKTYDMKIADTSNMLLFIPGCKTPEQLNAHQASCNIIHSQIVGFSNNYWELRRCRPKLKKLRKLLMEDPYEGPDSQKDQTFSKYTTEDLLNLIQASEEEILHQLQVLDACKIEGYWRILEFDYEMKLLNHVTQLIDSESWSLSKVPLRTCLEELGSLEPR
;
A
#
# COMPACT_ATOMS: atom_id res chain seq x y z
N GLY A 1 -7.54 27.23 -27.20
CA GLY A 1 -7.53 27.04 -28.67
C GLY A 1 -8.92 27.28 -29.21
N ALA A 2 -9.05 27.74 -30.46
CA ALA A 2 -10.37 27.96 -31.08
C ALA A 2 -11.17 26.65 -31.16
N MET A 3 -12.47 26.70 -30.82
CA MET A 3 -13.37 25.56 -30.95
C MET A 3 -13.66 25.31 -32.43
N ARG A 4 -13.39 24.08 -32.91
CA ARG A 4 -13.66 23.68 -34.29
C ARG A 4 -15.16 23.64 -34.58
N SER A 5 -15.55 24.18 -35.72
CA SER A 5 -16.92 24.19 -36.23
C SER A 5 -17.24 22.93 -37.04
N ARG A 6 -18.53 22.70 -37.34
CA ARG A 6 -18.98 21.52 -38.09
C ARG A 6 -18.48 21.51 -39.53
N THR A 7 -18.45 22.68 -40.15
CA THR A 7 -17.93 22.88 -41.50
C THR A 7 -16.45 22.48 -41.60
N GLU A 8 -15.64 22.85 -40.60
CA GLU A 8 -14.22 22.46 -40.55
C GLU A 8 -14.03 20.94 -40.35
N VAL A 9 -14.88 20.32 -39.53
CA VAL A 9 -14.89 18.86 -39.34
C VAL A 9 -15.26 18.15 -40.63
N ASP A 10 -16.33 18.56 -41.31
CA ASP A 10 -16.79 17.93 -42.55
C ASP A 10 -15.77 18.12 -43.70
N ALA A 11 -15.11 19.28 -43.77
CA ALA A 11 -14.00 19.51 -44.71
C ALA A 11 -12.80 18.58 -44.42
N THR A 12 -12.52 18.31 -43.14
CA THR A 12 -11.47 17.36 -42.73
C THR A 12 -11.83 15.93 -43.16
N LEU A 13 -13.09 15.51 -42.98
CA LEU A 13 -13.57 14.19 -43.41
C LEU A 13 -13.43 14.01 -44.93
N GLN A 14 -13.82 15.03 -45.71
CA GLN A 14 -13.66 15.01 -47.17
C GLN A 14 -12.20 14.89 -47.59
N THR A 15 -11.31 15.65 -46.96
CA THR A 15 -9.86 15.59 -47.23
C THR A 15 -9.27 14.22 -46.88
N ALA A 16 -9.73 13.63 -45.77
CA ALA A 16 -9.33 12.31 -45.32
C ALA A 16 -9.95 11.15 -46.14
N LYS A 17 -10.86 11.45 -47.09
CA LYS A 17 -11.61 10.46 -47.89
C LYS A 17 -12.39 9.45 -47.05
N LEU A 18 -12.89 9.87 -45.89
CA LEU A 18 -13.70 9.04 -45.00
C LEU A 18 -15.17 9.11 -45.42
N ASN A 19 -15.85 7.96 -45.41
CA ASN A 19 -17.27 7.86 -45.74
C ASN A 19 -18.12 8.22 -44.50
N PRO A 20 -18.89 9.33 -44.51
CA PRO A 20 -19.70 9.71 -43.35
C PRO A 20 -20.77 8.70 -42.95
N ALA A 21 -21.22 7.85 -43.89
CA ALA A 21 -22.22 6.82 -43.62
C ALA A 21 -21.68 5.65 -42.76
N GLU A 22 -20.36 5.52 -42.67
CA GLU A 22 -19.67 4.51 -41.84
C GLU A 22 -19.31 5.04 -40.45
N LEU A 23 -19.58 6.33 -40.19
CA LEU A 23 -19.22 7.01 -38.94
C LEU A 23 -20.45 7.34 -38.11
N LEU A 24 -20.25 7.47 -36.80
CA LEU A 24 -21.27 8.06 -35.94
C LEU A 24 -21.44 9.56 -36.26
N PRO A 25 -22.67 10.10 -36.15
CA PRO A 25 -22.93 11.50 -36.48
C PRO A 25 -22.24 12.49 -35.51
N VAL A 26 -21.97 12.03 -34.29
CA VAL A 26 -21.30 12.80 -33.23
C VAL A 26 -19.79 12.79 -33.46
N VAL A 27 -19.16 13.96 -33.37
CA VAL A 27 -17.70 14.10 -33.53
C VAL A 27 -17.07 14.59 -32.24
N HIS A 28 -16.10 13.83 -31.73
CA HIS A 28 -15.27 14.26 -30.60
C HIS A 28 -14.07 15.06 -31.09
N CYS A 29 -14.06 16.36 -30.80
CA CYS A 29 -12.92 17.23 -31.04
C CYS A 29 -12.06 17.30 -29.79
N LEU A 30 -10.92 16.61 -29.82
CA LEU A 30 -9.96 16.60 -28.71
C LEU A 30 -9.00 17.80 -28.82
N SER A 31 -8.70 18.43 -27.70
CA SER A 31 -7.68 19.48 -27.58
C SER A 31 -6.91 19.31 -26.27
N PHE A 32 -5.63 19.69 -26.25
CA PHE A 32 -4.86 19.69 -25.01
C PHE A 32 -5.31 20.81 -24.09
N GLY A 33 -5.63 20.47 -22.84
CA GLY A 33 -5.90 21.46 -21.79
C GLY A 33 -4.64 22.25 -21.43
N SER A 34 -4.80 23.41 -20.81
CA SER A 34 -3.67 24.26 -20.39
C SER A 34 -2.79 23.63 -19.29
N GLN A 35 -3.28 22.60 -18.62
CA GLN A 35 -2.55 21.82 -17.59
C GLN A 35 -2.22 20.38 -18.04
N ALA A 36 -2.28 20.10 -19.34
CA ALA A 36 -1.99 18.76 -19.87
C ALA A 36 -0.47 18.48 -19.92
N GLY A 37 0.21 18.60 -18.78
CA GLY A 37 1.62 18.25 -18.62
C GLY A 37 1.83 16.74 -18.56
N ALA A 38 2.90 16.25 -19.17
CA ALA A 38 3.35 14.88 -18.94
C ALA A 38 3.82 14.75 -17.48
N GLY A 39 3.31 13.76 -16.75
CA GLY A 39 3.84 13.36 -15.45
C GLY A 39 3.08 13.81 -14.20
N GLU A 40 1.98 14.58 -14.33
CA GLU A 40 1.16 14.94 -13.16
C GLU A 40 0.20 13.82 -12.71
N CYS A 41 -0.14 12.91 -13.62
CA CYS A 41 -1.01 11.77 -13.35
C CYS A 41 -0.33 10.46 -13.77
N CYS A 42 -0.45 9.44 -12.94
CA CYS A 42 -0.03 8.08 -13.26
C CYS A 42 -1.23 7.15 -13.22
N LEU A 43 -1.16 6.09 -14.03
CA LEU A 43 -2.14 5.00 -13.97
C LEU A 43 -1.62 3.92 -13.05
N LEU A 44 -2.51 3.37 -12.22
CA LEU A 44 -2.25 2.22 -11.37
C LEU A 44 -3.29 1.15 -11.71
N GLN A 45 -2.81 -0.01 -12.17
CA GLN A 45 -3.65 -1.17 -12.37
C GLN A 45 -3.92 -1.83 -11.02
N LEU A 46 -5.21 -2.01 -10.74
CA LEU A 46 -5.69 -2.62 -9.51
C LEU A 46 -6.50 -3.87 -9.83
N GLU A 47 -6.29 -4.93 -9.05
CA GLU A 47 -7.17 -6.09 -9.08
C GLU A 47 -8.52 -5.75 -8.44
N PRO A 48 -9.63 -6.43 -8.83
CA PRO A 48 -10.97 -6.10 -8.34
C PRO A 48 -11.10 -6.02 -6.81
N GLY A 49 -10.35 -6.87 -6.08
CA GLY A 49 -10.33 -6.82 -4.62
C GLY A 49 -9.78 -5.50 -4.07
N LEU A 50 -8.68 -4.99 -4.63
CA LEU A 50 -8.09 -3.70 -4.22
C LEU A 50 -8.97 -2.52 -4.63
N CYS A 51 -9.64 -2.59 -5.79
CA CYS A 51 -10.63 -1.59 -6.17
C CYS A 51 -11.75 -1.51 -5.13
N ALA A 52 -12.34 -2.65 -4.75
CA ALA A 52 -13.39 -2.72 -3.74
C ALA A 52 -12.91 -2.23 -2.36
N GLU A 53 -11.62 -2.39 -2.04
CA GLU A 53 -11.05 -1.81 -0.82
C GLU A 53 -11.07 -0.29 -0.84
N LEU A 54 -10.56 0.31 -1.92
CA LEU A 54 -10.53 1.77 -2.10
C LEU A 54 -11.94 2.37 -2.19
N GLU A 55 -12.86 1.73 -2.92
CA GLU A 55 -14.26 2.16 -3.03
C GLU A 55 -14.99 2.10 -1.68
N ALA A 56 -14.61 1.17 -0.81
CA ALA A 56 -15.09 1.09 0.57
C ALA A 56 -14.45 2.14 1.51
N GLY A 57 -13.60 3.03 0.99
CA GLY A 57 -12.93 4.08 1.76
C GLY A 57 -11.68 3.60 2.53
N ARG A 58 -11.16 2.40 2.26
CA ARG A 58 -9.89 1.96 2.82
C ARG A 58 -8.73 2.61 2.07
N SER A 59 -7.60 2.76 2.76
CA SER A 59 -6.38 3.33 2.18
C SER A 59 -5.39 2.26 1.78
N LEU A 60 -4.62 2.55 0.73
CA LEU A 60 -3.41 1.82 0.36
C LEU A 60 -2.21 2.73 0.63
N VAL A 61 -1.08 2.15 1.04
CA VAL A 61 0.10 2.91 1.45
C VAL A 61 1.31 2.42 0.67
N ILE A 62 2.05 3.35 0.08
CA ILE A 62 3.31 3.06 -0.59
C ILE A 62 4.44 3.08 0.45
N ARG A 63 5.25 2.03 0.49
CA ARG A 63 6.36 1.87 1.44
C ARG A 63 7.67 1.53 0.73
N GLY A 64 8.78 2.03 1.25
CA GLY A 64 10.12 1.74 0.77
C GLY A 64 11.09 2.89 1.05
N GLU A 65 12.32 2.56 1.40
CA GLU A 65 13.38 3.55 1.59
C GLU A 65 13.91 4.09 0.26
N LYS A 66 14.71 5.17 0.32
CA LYS A 66 15.31 5.84 -0.85
C LYS A 66 16.09 4.90 -1.79
N HIS A 67 16.62 3.80 -1.27
CA HIS A 67 17.44 2.84 -2.01
C HIS A 67 16.72 1.52 -2.30
N GLU A 68 15.43 1.43 -1.95
CA GLU A 68 14.60 0.25 -2.15
C GLU A 68 13.57 0.47 -3.27
N GLN A 69 13.13 -0.62 -3.89
CA GLN A 69 12.00 -0.59 -4.83
C GLN A 69 10.71 -0.45 -4.04
N ALA A 70 9.90 0.58 -4.32
CA ALA A 70 8.66 0.81 -3.59
C ALA A 70 7.68 -0.38 -3.71
N VAL A 71 6.97 -0.65 -2.62
CA VAL A 71 5.86 -1.61 -2.57
C VAL A 71 4.57 -0.87 -2.21
N LEU A 72 3.44 -1.38 -2.68
CA LEU A 72 2.12 -0.95 -2.23
C LEU A 72 1.63 -1.96 -1.20
N CYS A 73 1.18 -1.50 -0.03
CA CYS A 73 0.53 -2.39 0.93
C CYS A 73 -0.91 -1.95 1.18
N SER A 74 -1.78 -2.96 1.19
CA SER A 74 -3.10 -2.91 1.80
C SER A 74 -2.98 -3.12 3.32
N LYS A 75 -4.11 -3.39 3.99
CA LYS A 75 -4.13 -3.72 5.41
C LYS A 75 -3.35 -5.02 5.72
N ASP A 76 -3.51 -6.04 4.89
CA ASP A 76 -3.07 -7.42 5.17
C ASP A 76 -2.10 -8.00 4.13
N LYS A 77 -1.84 -7.29 3.04
CA LYS A 77 -1.02 -7.78 1.91
C LYS A 77 -0.08 -6.72 1.35
N THR A 78 1.07 -7.19 0.87
CA THR A 78 2.08 -6.41 0.15
C THR A 78 2.15 -6.76 -1.34
N TYR A 79 2.36 -5.75 -2.17
CA TYR A 79 2.42 -5.83 -3.62
C TYR A 79 3.65 -5.10 -4.15
N ASP A 80 4.44 -5.78 -4.99
CA ASP A 80 5.51 -5.14 -5.75
C ASP A 80 4.89 -4.22 -6.81
N MET A 81 5.47 -3.03 -6.98
CA MET A 81 5.08 -2.07 -8.02
C MET A 81 6.05 -2.16 -9.20
N LYS A 82 5.53 -2.28 -10.42
CA LYS A 82 6.34 -2.30 -11.65
C LYS A 82 5.74 -1.37 -12.69
N ILE A 83 6.59 -0.70 -13.45
CA ILE A 83 6.15 0.10 -14.60
C ILE A 83 6.01 -0.85 -15.80
N ALA A 84 4.86 -0.78 -16.46
CA ALA A 84 4.60 -1.44 -17.73
C ALA A 84 4.46 -0.37 -18.82
N ASP A 85 5.41 -0.34 -19.75
CA ASP A 85 5.38 0.57 -20.90
C ASP A 85 4.38 0.09 -21.95
N THR A 86 3.68 1.02 -22.57
CA THR A 86 2.74 0.76 -23.66
C THR A 86 3.27 1.32 -24.98
N SER A 87 3.04 0.60 -26.09
CA SER A 87 3.38 1.12 -27.43
C SER A 87 2.50 2.31 -27.83
N ASN A 88 1.35 2.47 -27.17
CA ASN A 88 0.36 3.49 -27.44
C ASN A 88 0.36 4.53 -26.32
N MET A 89 0.03 5.77 -26.68
CA MET A 89 -0.21 6.83 -25.71
C MET A 89 -1.63 6.72 -25.15
N LEU A 90 -1.73 6.64 -23.83
CA LEU A 90 -2.98 6.64 -23.09
C LEU A 90 -3.36 8.09 -22.79
N LEU A 91 -4.51 8.53 -23.29
CA LEU A 91 -5.01 9.90 -23.09
C LEU A 91 -6.06 9.93 -21.97
N PHE A 92 -5.93 10.88 -21.04
CA PHE A 92 -6.91 11.10 -19.98
C PHE A 92 -7.89 12.17 -20.44
N ILE A 93 -9.12 11.77 -20.67
CA ILE A 93 -10.18 12.62 -21.22
C ILE A 93 -11.44 12.46 -20.35
N PRO A 94 -11.58 13.26 -19.29
CA PRO A 94 -12.72 13.18 -18.39
C PRO A 94 -14.04 13.40 -19.15
N GLY A 95 -15.03 12.55 -18.89
CA GLY A 95 -16.34 12.64 -19.54
C GLY A 95 -16.33 12.30 -21.03
N CYS A 96 -15.25 11.73 -21.56
CA CYS A 96 -15.25 11.18 -22.92
C CYS A 96 -16.27 10.05 -23.03
N LYS A 97 -17.04 10.06 -24.11
CA LYS A 97 -18.11 9.08 -24.35
C LYS A 97 -17.62 8.03 -25.33
N THR A 98 -17.90 6.77 -25.03
CA THR A 98 -17.63 5.67 -25.97
C THR A 98 -18.70 5.63 -27.08
N PRO A 99 -18.42 4.98 -28.22
CA PRO A 99 -19.40 4.78 -29.28
C PRO A 99 -20.74 4.21 -28.78
N GLU A 100 -20.70 3.26 -27.83
CA GLU A 100 -21.88 2.61 -27.26
C GLU A 100 -22.74 3.61 -26.46
N GLN A 101 -22.10 4.49 -25.69
CA GLN A 101 -22.79 5.53 -24.93
C GLN A 101 -23.40 6.61 -25.82
N LEU A 102 -22.76 6.88 -26.97
CA LEU A 102 -23.28 7.83 -27.97
C LEU A 102 -24.48 7.26 -28.72
N ASN A 103 -24.50 5.96 -29.03
CA ASN A 103 -25.61 5.31 -29.71
C ASN A 103 -26.92 5.29 -28.89
N ALA A 104 -26.81 5.23 -27.56
CA ALA A 104 -27.97 5.21 -26.66
C ALA A 104 -28.71 6.57 -26.58
N HIS A 105 -27.98 7.67 -26.83
CA HIS A 105 -28.55 9.01 -26.85
C HIS A 105 -28.62 9.48 -28.30
N GLN A 106 -29.77 9.36 -28.95
CA GLN A 106 -30.05 9.99 -30.25
C GLN A 106 -29.96 11.52 -30.14
N ALA A 107 -28.74 12.04 -30.07
CA ALA A 107 -28.45 13.45 -30.11
C ALA A 107 -28.15 13.82 -31.57
N SER A 108 -29.00 14.68 -32.12
CA SER A 108 -28.76 15.45 -33.34
C SER A 108 -27.31 15.93 -33.41
N CYS A 109 -26.63 15.61 -34.52
CA CYS A 109 -25.39 16.20 -35.03
C CYS A 109 -24.70 17.23 -34.12
N ASN A 110 -24.03 16.78 -33.05
CA ASN A 110 -23.34 17.66 -32.11
C ASN A 110 -21.84 17.32 -32.10
N ILE A 111 -21.01 18.36 -32.20
CA ILE A 111 -19.57 18.26 -31.93
C ILE A 111 -19.39 18.31 -30.43
N ILE A 112 -18.67 17.34 -29.88
CA ILE A 112 -18.30 17.31 -28.47
C ILE A 112 -16.84 17.75 -28.39
N HIS A 113 -16.62 18.91 -27.77
CA HIS A 113 -15.27 19.35 -27.46
C HIS A 113 -14.85 18.75 -26.12
N SER A 114 -13.72 18.04 -26.12
CA SER A 114 -13.16 17.45 -24.90
C SER A 114 -11.71 17.88 -24.74
N GLN A 115 -11.32 18.14 -23.49
CA GLN A 115 -9.96 18.48 -23.16
C GLN A 115 -9.23 17.24 -22.66
N ILE A 116 -8.07 17.00 -23.25
CA ILE A 116 -7.09 16.05 -22.74
C ILE A 116 -6.48 16.72 -21.51
N VAL A 117 -6.65 16.10 -20.34
CA VAL A 117 -6.12 16.61 -19.07
C VAL A 117 -4.76 16.02 -18.74
N GLY A 118 -4.38 14.93 -19.39
CA GLY A 118 -3.09 14.28 -19.21
C GLY A 118 -2.91 13.14 -20.18
N PHE A 119 -1.71 12.57 -20.18
CA PHE A 119 -1.41 11.37 -20.93
C PHE A 119 -0.29 10.58 -20.26
N SER A 120 -0.23 9.30 -20.56
CA SER A 120 0.87 8.43 -20.15
C SER A 120 1.22 7.43 -21.25
N ASN A 121 2.48 7.04 -21.30
CA ASN A 121 2.98 5.92 -22.12
C ASN A 121 3.29 4.68 -21.28
N ASN A 122 2.92 4.69 -20.00
CA ASN A 122 3.06 3.57 -19.10
C ASN A 122 2.01 3.57 -17.99
N TYR A 123 1.95 2.48 -17.25
CA TYR A 123 1.14 2.36 -16.05
C TYR A 123 1.86 1.49 -15.02
N TRP A 124 1.47 1.63 -13.76
CA TRP A 124 1.97 0.81 -12.66
C TRP A 124 1.15 -0.47 -12.56
N GLU A 125 1.82 -1.61 -12.61
CA GLU A 125 1.29 -2.92 -12.32
C GLU A 125 1.62 -3.33 -10.89
N LEU A 126 0.63 -3.94 -10.23
CA LEU A 126 0.80 -4.53 -8.92
C LEU A 126 0.93 -6.04 -9.04
N ARG A 127 1.91 -6.61 -8.34
CA ARG A 127 2.05 -8.06 -8.20
C ARG A 127 2.14 -8.41 -6.73
N ARG A 128 1.21 -9.25 -6.25
CA ARG A 128 1.26 -9.75 -4.87
C ARG A 128 2.61 -10.44 -4.64
N CYS A 129 3.30 -10.05 -3.58
CA CYS A 129 4.62 -10.57 -3.24
C CYS A 129 4.64 -11.05 -1.79
N ARG A 130 5.74 -11.70 -1.39
CA ARG A 130 5.99 -12.01 0.02
C ARG A 130 6.66 -10.82 0.68
N PRO A 131 6.21 -10.38 1.86
CA PRO A 131 6.78 -9.22 2.55
C PRO A 131 8.24 -9.49 2.91
N LYS A 132 9.09 -8.45 2.79
CA LYS A 132 10.54 -8.57 3.03
C LYS A 132 10.89 -8.41 4.50
N LEU A 133 10.49 -9.39 5.31
CA LEU A 133 10.56 -9.34 6.77
C LEU A 133 11.94 -9.64 7.37
N LYS A 134 12.96 -9.96 6.55
CA LYS A 134 14.33 -10.19 7.02
C LYS A 134 14.92 -8.97 7.72
N LYS A 135 14.59 -7.78 7.22
CA LYS A 135 15.03 -6.50 7.79
C LYS A 135 14.48 -6.29 9.19
N LEU A 136 13.21 -6.63 9.43
CA LEU A 136 12.57 -6.53 10.76
C LEU A 136 13.36 -7.32 11.82
N ARG A 137 13.66 -8.60 11.53
CA ARG A 137 14.45 -9.43 12.45
C ARG A 137 15.82 -8.83 12.71
N LYS A 138 16.50 -8.32 11.69
CA LYS A 138 17.83 -7.70 11.83
C LYS A 138 17.77 -6.49 12.77
N LEU A 139 16.82 -5.57 12.55
CA LEU A 139 16.67 -4.37 13.38
C LEU A 139 16.40 -4.71 14.85
N LEU A 140 15.52 -5.67 15.11
CA LEU A 140 15.18 -6.06 16.49
C LEU A 140 16.30 -6.83 17.20
N MET A 141 17.20 -7.48 16.45
CA MET A 141 18.36 -8.19 16.99
C MET A 141 19.54 -7.27 17.32
N GLU A 142 19.52 -6.00 16.89
CA GLU A 142 20.59 -5.03 17.21
C GLU A 142 20.57 -4.64 18.69
N ASP A 143 19.41 -4.68 19.35
CA ASP A 143 19.25 -4.32 20.76
C ASP A 143 18.26 -5.25 21.48
N PRO A 144 18.65 -6.51 21.74
CA PRO A 144 17.85 -7.44 22.53
C PRO A 144 17.64 -6.91 23.94
N TYR A 145 16.49 -7.25 24.53
CA TYR A 145 16.17 -6.91 25.91
C TYR A 145 16.75 -7.94 26.87
N GLU A 146 17.67 -7.51 27.73
CA GLU A 146 18.38 -8.36 28.70
C GLU A 146 17.80 -8.28 30.13
N GLY A 147 16.74 -7.49 30.31
CA GLY A 147 16.10 -7.28 31.62
C GLY A 147 16.16 -5.83 32.12
N PRO A 148 15.44 -5.52 33.22
CA PRO A 148 15.24 -4.16 33.72
C PRO A 148 16.51 -3.52 34.30
N ASP A 149 17.44 -4.34 34.78
CA ASP A 149 18.70 -3.88 35.39
C ASP A 149 19.81 -3.65 34.35
N SER A 150 19.59 -3.96 33.07
CA SER A 150 20.60 -3.81 32.02
C SER A 150 20.79 -2.33 31.68
N GLN A 151 21.78 -1.71 32.32
CA GLN A 151 22.28 -0.37 31.99
C GLN A 151 23.12 -0.44 30.72
N LYS A 152 22.47 -0.65 29.57
CA LYS A 152 23.13 -0.38 28.29
C LYS A 152 23.06 1.11 28.01
N ASP A 153 24.22 1.71 27.75
CA ASP A 153 24.29 2.99 27.07
C ASP A 153 23.41 2.90 25.82
N GLN A 154 22.47 3.85 25.66
CA GLN A 154 21.40 3.92 24.63
C GLN A 154 21.94 4.02 23.20
N THR A 155 22.81 3.11 22.80
CA THR A 155 23.61 3.17 21.58
C THR A 155 22.78 2.75 20.37
N PHE A 156 21.77 1.90 20.59
CA PHE A 156 20.94 1.35 19.54
C PHE A 156 19.55 2.00 19.49
N SER A 157 18.99 2.05 18.29
CA SER A 157 17.68 2.63 18.06
C SER A 157 16.58 1.70 18.54
N LYS A 158 15.63 2.22 19.33
CA LYS A 158 14.39 1.52 19.67
C LYS A 158 13.36 1.81 18.58
N TYR A 159 12.46 0.84 18.32
CA TYR A 159 11.47 0.97 17.24
C TYR A 159 10.04 0.85 17.76
N THR A 160 9.21 1.84 17.45
CA THR A 160 7.75 1.75 17.63
C THR A 160 7.11 1.03 16.45
N THR A 161 5.81 0.70 16.55
CA THR A 161 5.07 0.13 15.40
C THR A 161 5.12 1.06 14.18
N GLU A 162 5.02 2.38 14.40
CA GLU A 162 5.07 3.37 13.32
C GLU A 162 6.45 3.42 12.65
N ASP A 163 7.53 3.34 13.44
CA ASP A 163 8.89 3.29 12.91
C ASP A 163 9.09 2.04 12.05
N LEU A 164 8.63 0.88 12.52
CA LEU A 164 8.71 -0.36 11.76
C LEU A 164 7.90 -0.29 10.45
N LEU A 165 6.72 0.33 10.47
CA LEU A 165 5.89 0.55 9.27
C LEU A 165 6.58 1.47 8.24
N ASN A 166 7.41 2.40 8.68
CA ASN A 166 8.16 3.30 7.80
C ASN A 166 9.43 2.63 7.24
N LEU A 167 10.03 1.70 7.99
CA LEU A 167 11.29 1.05 7.64
C LEU A 167 11.11 -0.28 6.88
N ILE A 168 9.99 -0.97 7.06
CA ILE A 168 9.78 -2.32 6.53
C ILE A 168 8.79 -2.32 5.37
N GLN A 169 9.18 -2.99 4.28
CA GLN A 169 8.36 -3.19 3.09
C GLN A 169 7.33 -4.32 3.30
N ALA A 170 6.33 -4.06 4.15
CA ALA A 170 5.28 -5.00 4.48
C ALA A 170 3.98 -4.28 4.90
N SER A 171 2.85 -4.99 4.86
CA SER A 171 1.61 -4.50 5.46
C SER A 171 1.68 -4.55 6.99
N GLU A 172 0.78 -3.84 7.65
CA GLU A 172 0.74 -3.79 9.12
C GLU A 172 0.50 -5.17 9.73
N GLU A 173 -0.48 -5.92 9.22
CA GLU A 173 -0.77 -7.26 9.73
C GLU A 173 0.40 -8.22 9.49
N GLU A 174 1.12 -8.12 8.37
CA GLU A 174 2.30 -8.93 8.10
C GLU A 174 3.46 -8.62 9.07
N ILE A 175 3.65 -7.35 9.44
CA ILE A 175 4.66 -6.95 10.44
C ILE A 175 4.27 -7.48 11.83
N LEU A 176 3.02 -7.26 12.25
CA LEU A 176 2.54 -7.72 13.55
C LEU A 176 2.60 -9.24 13.68
N HIS A 177 2.20 -9.97 12.63
CA HIS A 177 2.32 -11.41 12.59
C HIS A 177 3.79 -11.85 12.70
N GLN A 178 4.71 -11.17 12.01
CA GLN A 178 6.13 -11.51 12.10
C GLN A 178 6.71 -11.21 13.48
N LEU A 179 6.29 -10.11 14.12
CA LEU A 179 6.68 -9.79 15.50
C LEU A 179 6.25 -10.93 16.45
N GLN A 180 5.04 -11.44 16.29
CA GLN A 180 4.56 -12.60 17.04
C GLN A 180 5.40 -13.86 16.76
N VAL A 181 5.75 -14.14 15.50
CA VAL A 181 6.61 -15.29 15.13
C VAL A 181 8.03 -15.17 15.68
N LEU A 182 8.51 -13.96 15.96
CA LEU A 182 9.81 -13.70 16.57
C LEU A 182 9.75 -13.65 18.10
N ASP A 183 8.58 -13.89 18.70
CA ASP A 183 8.31 -13.69 20.12
C ASP A 183 8.76 -12.29 20.60
N ALA A 184 8.64 -11.29 19.72
CA ALA A 184 8.99 -9.93 20.03
C ALA A 184 7.93 -9.32 20.96
N CYS A 185 8.38 -8.68 22.02
CA CYS A 185 7.54 -8.04 23.02
C CYS A 185 7.55 -6.52 22.84
N LYS A 186 6.45 -5.89 23.21
CA LYS A 186 6.38 -4.43 23.31
C LYS A 186 6.71 -4.03 24.76
N ILE A 187 7.88 -3.44 24.96
CA ILE A 187 8.42 -3.05 26.27
C ILE A 187 8.58 -1.53 26.26
N GLU A 188 7.95 -0.83 27.20
CA GLU A 188 7.98 0.65 27.29
C GLU A 188 7.56 1.35 25.98
N GLY A 189 6.67 0.72 25.21
CA GLY A 189 6.19 1.26 23.93
C GLY A 189 7.00 0.85 22.69
N TYR A 190 8.13 0.17 22.85
CA TYR A 190 9.04 -0.23 21.77
C TYR A 190 9.06 -1.75 21.58
N TRP A 191 9.19 -2.19 20.33
CA TRP A 191 9.34 -3.61 20.02
C TRP A 191 10.77 -4.07 20.26
N ARG A 192 10.92 -5.18 20.99
CA ARG A 192 12.21 -5.80 21.30
C ARG A 192 12.10 -7.32 21.32
N ILE A 193 13.19 -8.00 20.97
CA ILE A 193 13.33 -9.45 21.17
C ILE A 193 13.99 -9.66 22.54
N LEU A 194 13.53 -10.66 23.29
CA LEU A 194 14.13 -11.02 24.56
C LEU A 194 15.48 -11.73 24.31
N GLU A 195 16.50 -11.37 25.08
CA GLU A 195 17.72 -12.16 25.10
C GLU A 195 17.46 -13.52 25.74
N PHE A 196 18.13 -14.56 25.23
CA PHE A 196 17.96 -15.94 25.70
C PHE A 196 18.09 -16.09 27.21
N ASP A 197 19.10 -15.47 27.83
CA ASP A 197 19.34 -15.59 29.27
C ASP A 197 18.19 -14.98 30.09
N TYR A 198 17.65 -13.85 29.63
CA TYR A 198 16.50 -13.20 30.25
C TYR A 198 15.19 -13.99 30.00
N GLU A 199 15.00 -14.53 28.80
CA GLU A 199 13.87 -15.42 28.49
C GLU A 199 13.87 -16.66 29.41
N MET A 200 15.03 -17.28 29.62
CA MET A 200 15.18 -18.41 30.54
C MET A 200 14.93 -18.00 31.99
N LYS A 201 15.34 -16.80 32.40
CA LYS A 201 15.04 -16.25 33.73
C LYS A 201 13.54 -16.07 33.94
N LEU A 202 12.83 -15.49 32.96
CA LEU A 202 11.37 -15.34 32.99
C LEU A 202 10.67 -16.70 33.06
N LEU A 203 11.10 -17.66 32.23
CA LEU A 203 10.54 -19.01 32.26
C LEU A 203 10.72 -19.65 33.64
N ASN A 204 11.89 -19.49 34.27
CA ASN A 204 12.14 -19.98 35.62
C ASN A 204 11.26 -19.31 36.68
N HIS A 205 11.03 -17.99 36.59
CA HIS A 205 10.11 -17.31 37.51
C HIS A 205 8.68 -17.87 37.37
N VAL A 206 8.21 -18.08 36.15
CA VAL A 206 6.88 -18.64 35.87
C VAL A 206 6.76 -20.08 36.37
N THR A 207 7.76 -20.94 36.14
CA THR A 207 7.74 -22.32 36.61
C THR A 207 7.79 -22.42 38.12
N GLN A 208 8.60 -21.60 38.80
CA GLN A 208 8.63 -21.53 40.26
C GLN A 208 7.28 -21.13 40.85
N LEU A 209 6.59 -20.16 40.24
CA LEU A 209 5.26 -19.76 40.69
C LEU A 209 4.21 -20.86 40.49
N ILE A 210 4.29 -21.59 39.37
CA ILE A 210 3.43 -22.75 39.09
C ILE A 210 3.63 -23.83 40.17
N ASP A 211 4.88 -24.11 40.53
CA ASP A 211 5.21 -25.10 41.55
C ASP A 211 4.76 -24.64 42.95
N SER A 212 4.98 -23.37 43.31
CA SER A 212 4.59 -22.84 44.62
C SER A 212 3.08 -22.85 44.83
N GLU A 213 2.32 -22.48 43.80
CA GLU A 213 0.85 -22.46 43.83
C GLU A 213 0.23 -23.81 43.42
N SER A 214 1.06 -24.83 43.14
CA SER A 214 0.64 -26.17 42.72
C SER A 214 -0.32 -26.16 41.52
N TRP A 215 -0.09 -25.27 40.56
CA TRP A 215 -0.91 -25.15 39.35
C TRP A 215 -0.63 -26.26 38.34
N SER A 216 -1.63 -26.57 37.50
CA SER A 216 -1.39 -27.42 36.34
C SER A 216 -0.70 -26.62 35.24
N LEU A 217 0.36 -27.19 34.64
CA LEU A 217 1.03 -26.65 33.44
C LEU A 217 0.05 -26.40 32.28
N SER A 218 -1.07 -27.15 32.23
CA SER A 218 -2.10 -26.99 31.19
C SER A 218 -3.11 -25.87 31.46
N LYS A 219 -3.10 -25.29 32.68
CA LYS A 219 -4.09 -24.31 33.15
C LYS A 219 -3.44 -23.31 34.10
N VAL A 220 -2.50 -22.53 33.57
CA VAL A 220 -1.81 -21.47 34.32
C VAL A 220 -2.64 -20.17 34.25
N PRO A 221 -3.07 -19.59 35.39
CA PRO A 221 -3.87 -18.37 35.41
C PRO A 221 -3.01 -17.13 35.09
N LEU A 222 -3.09 -16.66 33.84
CA LEU A 222 -2.32 -15.50 33.35
C LEU A 222 -2.43 -14.26 34.26
N ARG A 223 -3.63 -13.94 34.72
CA ARG A 223 -3.86 -12.74 35.55
C ARG A 223 -3.07 -12.80 36.86
N THR A 224 -3.11 -13.93 37.56
CA THR A 224 -2.37 -14.11 38.83
C THR A 224 -0.86 -14.12 38.58
N CYS A 225 -0.38 -14.73 37.49
CA CYS A 225 1.02 -14.63 37.09
C CYS A 225 1.47 -13.18 36.92
N LEU A 226 0.68 -12.36 36.22
CA LEU A 226 1.01 -10.95 35.98
C LEU A 226 0.92 -10.10 37.24
N GLU A 227 0.01 -10.42 38.18
CA GLU A 227 -0.11 -9.69 39.45
C GLU A 227 1.11 -9.95 40.36
N GLU A 228 1.57 -11.20 40.45
CA GLU A 228 2.72 -11.59 41.27
C GLU A 228 4.07 -11.20 40.62
N LEU A 229 4.25 -11.53 39.34
CA LEU A 229 5.52 -11.29 38.62
C LEU A 229 5.64 -9.88 38.04
N GLY A 230 4.53 -9.17 37.82
CA GLY A 230 4.53 -7.85 37.18
C GLY A 230 5.17 -6.74 38.02
N SER A 231 5.49 -7.01 39.29
CA SER A 231 6.30 -6.11 40.13
C SER A 231 7.80 -6.18 39.82
N LEU A 232 8.25 -7.28 39.22
CA LEU A 232 9.66 -7.58 38.94
C LEU A 232 10.05 -7.31 37.48
N GLU A 233 9.08 -7.09 36.60
CA GLU A 233 9.25 -7.06 35.14
C GLU A 233 8.71 -5.74 34.55
N PRO A 234 9.22 -5.28 33.39
CA PRO A 234 8.81 -4.03 32.77
C PRO A 234 7.36 -4.08 32.24
N ARG A 235 6.77 -2.90 32.04
CA ARG A 235 5.41 -2.71 31.49
C ARG A 235 5.37 -2.46 29.98
#